data_AF-A0A6N2ZND5-F1
#
_entry.id   AF-A0A6N2ZND5-F1
#
_cell.length_a   1.000
_cell.length_b   1.000
_cell.length_c   1.000
_cell.angle_alpha   90.00
_cell.angle_beta   90.00
_cell.angle_gamma   90.00
#
_symmetry.space_group_name_H-M   'P 1'
#
loop_
_entity.id
_entity.type
_entity.pdbx_description
1 polymer ?
#
loop_
_entity_poly.entity_id
_entity_poly.type
_entity_poly.pdbx_seq_one_letter_code
_entity_poly.pdbx_strand_id
1 'polypeptide(L)'
;MSLGITAAFYPLYNITHLTSLYEAWQFKQRVKVSKIIIDIASLAEPVLDEINTLRQLTCNEGTTGIVLLTEQYDRQVLLFLEKALPVRQTNKSESISLMRKNILTSPQHPSAISATLNKCEWTLIFSLSRGLSLKEIACQSNQPYHCVMYRLKMILQKLQLSGRPALMHLIQRLTNQYPS
;
A
#
# COMPACT_ATOMS: atom_id res chain seq x y z
N MET A 1 0.74 46.95 -7.76
CA MET A 1 1.07 46.54 -6.38
C MET A 1 0.28 45.29 -6.05
N SER A 2 0.89 44.11 -6.19
CA SER A 2 0.23 42.82 -5.93
C SER A 2 0.39 42.44 -4.46
N LEU A 3 -0.73 42.28 -3.75
CA LEU A 3 -0.76 41.61 -2.45
C LEU A 3 -0.40 40.14 -2.64
N GLY A 4 0.84 39.78 -2.35
CA GLY A 4 1.28 38.40 -2.21
C GLY A 4 0.68 37.80 -0.95
N ILE A 5 -0.12 36.75 -1.11
CA ILE A 5 -0.61 35.94 0.01
C ILE A 5 0.57 35.17 0.58
N THR A 6 1.20 35.72 1.61
CA THR A 6 2.19 35.01 2.44
C THR A 6 1.43 34.11 3.40
N ALA A 7 1.01 32.94 2.95
CA ALA A 7 0.75 31.85 3.89
C ALA A 7 2.11 31.19 4.19
N ALA A 8 2.47 31.19 5.47
CA ALA A 8 3.70 30.59 5.98
C ALA A 8 3.69 29.09 5.68
N PHE A 9 4.30 28.70 4.56
CA PHE A 9 4.28 27.35 4.03
C PHE A 9 5.70 26.78 4.06
N TYR A 10 6.07 25.97 5.05
CA TYR A 10 7.33 25.18 5.13
C TYR A 10 7.58 24.30 3.89
N PRO A 11 8.39 24.71 2.89
CA PRO A 11 8.52 23.95 1.64
C PRO A 11 9.00 22.53 1.88
N LEU A 12 8.56 21.60 1.03
CA LEU A 12 9.24 20.31 0.88
C LEU A 12 10.61 20.60 0.25
N TYR A 13 11.59 21.00 1.07
CA TYR A 13 12.96 21.20 0.62
C TYR A 13 13.68 19.85 0.53
N ASN A 14 14.71 19.77 -0.33
CA ASN A 14 15.58 18.60 -0.50
C ASN A 14 14.86 17.32 -0.95
N ILE A 15 14.00 17.43 -1.98
CA ILE A 15 13.39 16.26 -2.63
C ILE A 15 14.44 15.56 -3.49
N THR A 16 14.60 14.25 -3.27
CA THR A 16 15.40 13.39 -4.15
C THR A 16 14.43 12.51 -4.92
N HIS A 17 14.47 12.58 -6.25
CA HIS A 17 13.69 11.72 -7.12
C HIS A 17 14.44 10.42 -7.35
N LEU A 18 13.77 9.29 -7.10
CA LEU A 18 14.33 7.94 -7.27
C LEU A 18 13.34 7.13 -8.09
N THR A 19 13.87 6.22 -8.91
CA THR A 19 13.09 5.51 -9.93
C THR A 19 12.61 4.13 -9.49
N SER A 20 13.12 3.62 -8.37
CA SER A 20 12.71 2.33 -7.81
C SER A 20 12.58 2.37 -6.31
N LEU A 21 11.75 1.46 -5.76
CA LEU A 21 11.63 1.27 -4.33
C LEU A 21 12.96 0.83 -3.70
N TYR A 22 13.73 0.00 -4.40
CA TYR A 22 15.03 -0.48 -3.94
C TYR A 22 16.01 0.69 -3.72
N GLU A 23 16.14 1.58 -4.70
CA GLU A 23 16.98 2.79 -4.58
C GLU A 23 16.51 3.68 -3.43
N ALA A 24 15.20 3.90 -3.31
CA ALA A 24 14.61 4.68 -2.23
C ALA A 24 14.94 4.11 -0.85
N TRP A 25 14.90 2.78 -0.70
CA TRP A 25 15.23 2.14 0.56
C TRP A 25 16.73 2.20 0.88
N GLN A 26 17.60 1.96 -0.10
CA GLN A 26 19.05 2.10 0.07
C GLN A 26 19.45 3.53 0.43
N PHE A 27 18.81 4.52 -0.18
CA PHE A 27 19.03 5.93 0.13
C PHE A 27 18.62 6.26 1.57
N LYS A 28 17.43 5.82 2.01
CA LYS A 28 16.95 5.99 3.40
C LYS A 28 17.90 5.37 4.43
N GLN A 29 18.58 4.28 4.11
CA GLN A 29 19.54 3.66 5.05
C GLN A 29 20.82 4.49 5.23
N ARG A 30 21.19 5.30 4.23
CA ARG A 30 22.43 6.10 4.23
C ARG A 30 22.20 7.55 4.67
N VAL A 31 20.99 8.05 4.44
CA VAL A 31 20.64 9.46 4.66
C VAL A 31 19.39 9.52 5.53
N LYS A 32 19.36 10.47 6.48
CA LYS A 32 18.18 10.70 7.30
C LYS A 32 17.03 11.25 6.44
N VAL A 33 16.12 10.36 6.04
CA VAL A 33 14.92 10.69 5.28
C VAL A 33 13.73 10.86 6.23
N SER A 34 13.01 11.98 6.12
CA SER A 34 11.82 12.26 6.93
C SER A 34 10.54 11.65 6.36
N LYS A 35 10.44 11.55 5.04
CA LYS A 35 9.29 11.01 4.31
C LYS A 35 9.72 10.26 3.05
N ILE A 36 9.10 9.12 2.78
CA ILE A 36 9.15 8.45 1.47
C ILE A 36 7.78 8.60 0.84
N ILE A 37 7.73 9.16 -0.36
CA ILE A 37 6.50 9.35 -1.13
C ILE A 37 6.58 8.43 -2.33
N ILE A 38 5.60 7.56 -2.49
CA ILE A 38 5.59 6.52 -3.53
C ILE A 38 4.40 6.76 -4.44
N ASP A 39 4.66 7.02 -5.71
CA ASP A 39 3.60 7.11 -6.71
C ASP A 39 3.24 5.72 -7.22
N ILE A 40 2.07 5.23 -6.80
CA ILE A 40 1.60 3.88 -7.15
C ILE A 40 1.41 3.73 -8.66
N ALA A 41 1.00 4.78 -9.36
CA ALA A 41 0.78 4.75 -10.81
C ALA A 41 2.10 4.71 -11.60
N SER A 42 3.23 5.11 -10.98
CA SER A 42 4.54 5.17 -11.61
C SER A 42 5.44 3.96 -11.27
N LEU A 43 4.88 2.93 -10.62
CA LEU A 43 5.63 1.73 -10.28
C LEU A 43 5.97 0.93 -11.54
N ALA A 44 7.26 0.54 -11.67
CA ALA A 44 7.73 -0.28 -12.78
C ALA A 44 7.22 -1.73 -12.65
N GLU A 45 7.21 -2.25 -11.42
CA GLU A 45 6.75 -3.58 -11.07
C GLU A 45 5.25 -3.59 -10.71
N PRO A 46 4.60 -4.75 -10.74
CA PRO A 46 3.22 -4.88 -10.30
C PRO A 46 3.01 -4.34 -8.89
N VAL A 47 1.91 -3.60 -8.68
CA VAL A 47 1.57 -2.99 -7.39
C VAL A 47 1.58 -4.02 -6.26
N LEU A 48 1.06 -5.23 -6.50
CA LEU A 48 1.05 -6.27 -5.48
C LEU A 48 2.46 -6.67 -5.00
N ASP A 49 3.43 -6.70 -5.92
CA ASP A 49 4.81 -7.08 -5.65
C ASP A 49 5.59 -5.97 -4.94
N GLU A 50 5.35 -4.72 -5.33
CA GLU A 50 5.92 -3.55 -4.65
C GLU A 50 5.38 -3.40 -3.23
N ILE A 51 4.08 -3.60 -3.03
CA ILE A 51 3.49 -3.62 -1.68
C ILE A 51 4.02 -4.79 -0.86
N ASN A 52 4.25 -5.97 -1.47
CA ASN A 52 4.89 -7.09 -0.78
C ASN A 52 6.31 -6.72 -0.32
N THR A 53 7.09 -6.10 -1.20
CA THR A 53 8.44 -5.62 -0.89
C THR A 53 8.42 -4.58 0.23
N LEU A 54 7.53 -3.58 0.16
CA LEU A 54 7.34 -2.59 1.23
C LEU A 54 6.99 -3.23 2.57
N ARG A 55 6.09 -4.22 2.61
CA ARG A 55 5.74 -4.93 3.84
C ARG A 55 6.93 -5.65 4.46
N GLN A 56 7.80 -6.24 3.64
CA GLN A 56 9.02 -6.89 4.12
C GLN A 56 10.03 -5.87 4.65
N LEU A 57 10.23 -4.76 3.93
CA LEU A 57 11.15 -3.71 4.32
C LEU A 57 10.71 -2.98 5.61
N THR A 58 9.40 -2.81 5.79
CA THR A 58 8.82 -2.10 6.95
C THR A 58 8.54 -2.99 8.16
N CYS A 59 8.76 -4.31 8.08
CA CYS A 59 8.36 -5.23 9.15
C CYS A 59 9.02 -4.93 10.50
N ASN A 60 10.26 -4.44 10.50
CA ASN A 60 11.02 -4.12 11.70
C ASN A 60 11.15 -2.61 11.94
N GLU A 61 11.19 -1.80 10.87
CA GLU A 61 11.37 -0.34 10.96
C GLU A 61 10.04 0.42 11.14
N GLY A 62 8.91 -0.25 10.95
CA GLY A 62 7.59 0.37 10.90
C GLY A 62 7.34 1.14 9.60
N THR A 63 6.12 1.69 9.48
CA THR A 63 5.64 2.40 8.28
C THR A 63 5.66 3.93 8.43
N THR A 64 6.21 4.44 9.54
CA THR A 64 6.24 5.87 9.84
C THR A 64 6.98 6.64 8.74
N GLY A 65 6.31 7.64 8.18
CA GLY A 65 6.88 8.52 7.16
C GLY A 65 6.69 8.05 5.71
N ILE A 66 6.06 6.90 5.48
CA ILE A 66 5.71 6.44 4.13
C ILE A 66 4.33 6.99 3.74
N VAL A 67 4.22 7.54 2.53
CA VAL A 67 2.98 8.06 1.93
C VAL A 67 2.82 7.49 0.53
N LEU A 68 1.65 6.93 0.22
CA LEU A 68 1.30 6.50 -1.12
C LEU A 68 0.54 7.63 -1.83
N LEU A 69 1.03 8.04 -2.99
CA LEU A 69 0.25 8.82 -3.95
C LEU A 69 -0.60 7.84 -4.76
N THR A 70 -1.89 8.11 -4.82
CA THR A 70 -2.88 7.27 -5.47
C THR A 70 -3.80 8.12 -6.33
N GLU A 71 -4.51 7.51 -7.26
CA GLU A 71 -5.59 8.16 -8.00
C GLU A 71 -6.96 7.82 -7.39
N GLN A 72 -7.92 8.73 -7.48
CA GLN A 72 -9.21 8.60 -6.78
C GLN A 72 -10.19 7.59 -7.39
N TYR A 73 -9.91 7.04 -8.57
CA TYR A 73 -10.95 6.40 -9.40
C TYR A 73 -11.33 4.98 -8.96
N ASP A 74 -10.46 4.25 -8.25
CA ASP A 74 -10.79 2.89 -7.80
C ASP A 74 -10.76 2.72 -6.28
N ARG A 75 -11.95 2.79 -5.70
CA ARG A 75 -12.20 2.55 -4.28
C ARG A 75 -11.69 1.18 -3.80
N GLN A 76 -11.78 0.13 -4.63
CA GLN A 76 -11.42 -1.22 -4.19
C GLN A 76 -9.91 -1.40 -4.04
N VAL A 77 -9.13 -0.79 -4.92
CA VAL A 77 -7.66 -0.76 -4.82
C VAL A 77 -7.21 0.17 -3.70
N LEU A 78 -7.84 1.33 -3.51
CA LEU A 78 -7.56 2.20 -2.35
C LEU A 78 -7.80 1.46 -1.02
N LEU A 79 -8.92 0.75 -0.90
CA LEU A 79 -9.23 -0.08 0.27
C LEU A 79 -8.22 -1.21 0.42
N PHE A 80 -7.82 -1.86 -0.68
CA PHE A 80 -6.76 -2.87 -0.63
C PHE A 80 -5.47 -2.30 -0.07
N LEU A 81 -4.99 -1.17 -0.60
CA LEU A 81 -3.75 -0.53 -0.15
C LEU A 81 -3.84 -0.14 1.33
N GLU A 82 -4.99 0.34 1.79
CA GLU A 82 -5.24 0.73 3.18
C GLU A 82 -5.12 -0.48 4.12
N LYS A 83 -5.65 -1.62 3.69
CA LYS A 83 -5.60 -2.87 4.46
C LYS A 83 -4.25 -3.57 4.30
N ALA A 84 -3.56 -3.39 3.18
CA ALA A 84 -2.30 -4.03 2.87
C ALA A 84 -1.11 -3.38 3.58
N LEU A 85 -1.13 -2.09 3.84
CA LEU A 85 -0.04 -1.44 4.56
C LEU A 85 -0.58 -0.24 5.36
N PRO A 86 -0.29 -0.12 6.66
CA PRO A 86 -0.74 1.00 7.49
C PRO A 86 0.08 2.26 7.17
N VAL A 87 -0.11 2.80 5.96
CA VAL A 87 0.52 4.02 5.46
C VAL A 87 -0.56 5.00 5.04
N ARG A 88 -0.22 6.29 5.07
CA ARG A 88 -1.13 7.31 4.56
C ARG A 88 -1.23 7.20 3.04
N GLN A 89 -2.44 7.29 2.53
CA GLN A 89 -2.70 7.54 1.12
C GLN A 89 -3.08 9.01 0.91
N THR A 90 -2.63 9.61 -0.18
CA THR A 90 -3.09 10.92 -0.63
C THR A 90 -3.39 10.85 -2.11
N ASN A 91 -4.42 11.57 -2.54
CA ASN A 91 -4.78 11.62 -3.94
C ASN A 91 -3.86 12.57 -4.71
N LYS A 92 -3.38 12.12 -5.86
CA LYS A 92 -2.57 12.90 -6.81
C LYS A 92 -3.36 14.05 -7.45
N SER A 93 -4.68 13.89 -7.63
CA SER A 93 -5.55 14.90 -8.23
C SER A 93 -6.06 15.96 -7.24
N GLU A 94 -5.67 15.90 -5.96
CA GLU A 94 -5.99 16.95 -5.00
C GLU A 94 -5.18 18.22 -5.25
N SER A 95 -5.65 19.35 -4.72
CA SER A 95 -4.86 20.59 -4.75
C SER A 95 -3.52 20.39 -4.04
N ILE A 96 -2.47 21.04 -4.55
CA ILE A 96 -1.11 20.96 -4.00
C ILE A 96 -1.10 21.25 -2.49
N SER A 97 -1.91 22.22 -2.05
CA SER A 97 -2.06 22.58 -0.64
C SER A 97 -2.60 21.44 0.22
N LEU A 98 -3.61 20.71 -0.25
CA LEU A 98 -4.20 19.56 0.45
C LEU A 98 -3.23 18.38 0.46
N MET A 99 -2.66 18.04 -0.70
CA MET A 99 -1.67 16.97 -0.83
C MET A 99 -0.49 17.19 0.11
N ARG A 100 0.02 18.42 0.19
CA ARG A 100 1.12 18.79 1.09
C ARG A 100 0.73 18.68 2.56
N LYS A 101 -0.46 19.18 2.94
CA LYS A 101 -0.98 19.01 4.31
C LYS A 101 -1.06 17.53 4.68
N ASN A 102 -1.52 16.69 3.76
CA ASN A 102 -1.63 15.25 3.95
C ASN A 102 -0.25 14.59 4.09
N ILE A 103 0.74 14.96 3.27
CA ILE A 103 2.11 14.43 3.38
C ILE A 103 2.76 14.82 4.71
N LEU A 104 2.62 16.08 5.12
CA LEU A 104 3.33 16.64 6.29
C LEU A 104 2.73 16.25 7.64
N THR A 105 1.44 15.91 7.69
CA THR A 105 0.80 15.50 8.95
C THR A 105 1.41 14.18 9.49
N SER A 106 1.44 14.00 10.81
CA SER A 106 1.94 12.77 11.48
C SER A 106 1.01 11.57 11.21
N PRO A 107 1.43 10.30 11.38
CA PRO A 107 0.69 9.13 10.89
C PRO A 107 -0.69 8.96 11.55
N GLN A 108 -1.55 8.19 10.86
CA GLN A 108 -2.87 7.80 11.35
C GLN A 108 -2.77 7.01 12.66
N HIS A 109 -3.79 7.18 13.51
CA HIS A 109 -3.89 6.58 14.85
C HIS A 109 -3.66 5.05 14.86
N PRO A 110 -3.17 4.48 15.98
CA PRO A 110 -2.96 3.04 16.16
C PRO A 110 -4.20 2.16 15.94
N SER A 111 -5.42 2.73 15.99
CA SER A 111 -6.67 2.00 15.77
C SER A 111 -6.81 1.42 14.36
N ALA A 112 -6.03 1.88 13.39
CA ALA A 112 -6.02 1.34 12.03
C ALA A 112 -5.37 -0.06 11.93
N ILE A 113 -4.48 -0.44 12.87
CA ILE A 113 -3.68 -1.67 12.79
C ILE A 113 -4.56 -2.93 12.88
N SER A 114 -5.60 -2.90 13.74
CA SER A 114 -6.59 -3.99 13.90
C SER A 114 -7.34 -4.32 12.60
N ALA A 115 -7.48 -3.35 11.70
CA ALA A 115 -8.17 -3.53 10.43
C ALA A 115 -7.26 -4.05 9.30
N THR A 116 -5.94 -4.09 9.46
CA THR A 116 -5.01 -4.46 8.39
C THR A 116 -4.97 -5.96 8.11
N LEU A 117 -4.45 -6.32 6.93
CA LEU A 117 -4.12 -7.68 6.54
C LEU A 117 -2.91 -8.16 7.34
N ASN A 118 -3.14 -9.15 8.21
CA ASN A 118 -2.08 -9.77 8.98
C ASN A 118 -1.16 -10.62 8.08
N LYS A 119 -0.05 -11.13 8.65
CA LYS A 119 0.93 -11.93 7.91
C LYS A 119 0.32 -13.13 7.19
N CYS A 120 -0.57 -13.85 7.88
CA CYS A 120 -1.25 -15.03 7.37
C CYS A 120 -2.19 -14.70 6.19
N GLU A 121 -2.99 -13.64 6.35
CA GLU A 121 -3.91 -13.16 5.30
C GLU A 121 -3.15 -12.67 4.07
N TRP A 122 -2.09 -11.90 4.29
CA TRP A 122 -1.20 -11.43 3.22
C TRP A 122 -0.56 -12.59 2.45
N THR A 123 -0.04 -13.58 3.18
CA THR A 123 0.57 -14.78 2.57
C THR A 123 -0.45 -15.51 1.69
N LEU A 124 -1.71 -15.62 2.12
CA LEU A 124 -2.76 -16.23 1.31
C LEU A 124 -3.00 -15.45 0.02
N ILE A 125 -3.14 -14.13 0.09
CA ILE A 125 -3.34 -13.26 -1.09
C ILE A 125 -2.17 -13.41 -2.06
N PHE A 126 -0.93 -13.38 -1.54
CA PHE A 126 0.26 -13.50 -2.36
C PHE A 126 0.40 -14.89 -2.99
N SER A 127 0.07 -15.98 -2.27
CA SER A 127 0.02 -17.31 -2.86
C SER A 127 -1.03 -17.43 -3.97
N LEU A 128 -2.21 -16.83 -3.76
CA LEU A 128 -3.27 -16.78 -4.79
C LEU A 128 -2.81 -16.02 -6.04
N SER A 129 -2.06 -14.93 -5.90
CA SER A 129 -1.52 -14.18 -7.05
C SER A 129 -0.48 -14.95 -7.84
N ARG A 130 0.18 -15.94 -7.22
CA ARG A 130 1.08 -16.88 -7.90
C ARG A 130 0.36 -18.09 -8.50
N GLY A 131 -0.98 -18.07 -8.54
CA GLY A 131 -1.78 -19.12 -9.18
C GLY A 131 -2.04 -20.34 -8.30
N LEU A 132 -1.61 -20.36 -7.03
CA LEU A 132 -1.85 -21.49 -6.15
C LEU A 132 -3.32 -21.61 -5.78
N SER A 133 -3.83 -22.84 -5.82
CA SER A 133 -5.15 -23.18 -5.30
C SER A 133 -5.16 -23.19 -3.77
N LEU A 134 -6.35 -23.04 -3.19
CA LEU A 134 -6.51 -23.08 -1.73
C LEU A 134 -6.13 -24.45 -1.13
N LYS A 135 -6.21 -25.53 -1.92
CA LYS A 135 -5.74 -26.86 -1.51
C LYS A 135 -4.22 -26.94 -1.47
N GLU A 136 -3.54 -26.41 -2.50
CA GLU A 136 -2.08 -26.34 -2.52
C GLU A 136 -1.55 -25.47 -1.38
N ILE A 137 -2.18 -24.32 -1.13
CA ILE A 137 -1.83 -23.45 0.00
C ILE A 137 -2.01 -24.18 1.33
N ALA A 138 -3.11 -24.90 1.52
CA ALA A 138 -3.34 -25.70 2.73
C ALA A 138 -2.25 -26.76 2.94
N CYS A 139 -1.89 -27.48 1.87
CA CYS A 139 -0.82 -28.47 1.87
C CYS A 139 0.55 -27.85 2.22
N GLN A 140 0.94 -26.78 1.51
CA GLN A 140 2.23 -26.11 1.70
C GLN A 140 2.38 -25.46 3.08
N SER A 141 1.28 -24.95 3.65
CA SER A 141 1.28 -24.37 4.98
C SER A 141 1.07 -25.38 6.10
N ASN A 142 0.92 -26.67 5.77
CA ASN A 142 0.57 -27.74 6.71
C ASN A 142 -0.65 -27.37 7.59
N GLN A 143 -1.70 -26.82 6.96
CA GLN A 143 -2.93 -26.41 7.62
C GLN A 143 -4.15 -27.16 7.06
N PRO A 144 -5.18 -27.44 7.88
CA PRO A 144 -6.43 -27.94 7.37
C PRO A 144 -7.07 -26.99 6.35
N TYR A 145 -7.69 -27.54 5.30
CA TYR A 145 -8.34 -26.75 4.24
C TYR A 145 -9.37 -25.75 4.77
N HIS A 146 -10.13 -26.12 5.81
CA HIS A 146 -11.14 -25.26 6.40
C HIS A 146 -10.54 -24.01 7.10
N CYS A 147 -9.32 -24.10 7.63
CA CYS A 147 -8.61 -22.94 8.20
C CYS A 147 -8.26 -21.93 7.10
N VAL A 148 -7.81 -22.42 5.93
CA VAL A 148 -7.53 -21.59 4.75
C VAL A 148 -8.82 -20.94 4.23
N MET A 149 -9.94 -21.69 4.19
CA MET A 149 -11.26 -21.13 3.85
C MET A 149 -11.71 -20.03 4.81
N TYR A 150 -11.57 -20.26 6.11
CA TYR A 150 -11.90 -19.26 7.12
C TYR A 150 -11.09 -17.98 6.92
N ARG A 151 -9.78 -18.12 6.69
CA ARG A 151 -8.90 -16.96 6.42
C ARG A 151 -9.28 -16.23 5.14
N LEU A 152 -9.68 -16.95 4.09
CA LEU A 152 -10.24 -16.34 2.88
C LEU A 152 -11.49 -15.50 3.21
N LYS A 153 -12.41 -16.01 4.03
CA LYS A 153 -13.60 -15.24 4.45
C LYS A 153 -13.23 -13.95 5.19
N MET A 154 -12.23 -14.00 6.08
CA MET A 154 -11.73 -12.82 6.78
C MET A 154 -11.16 -11.77 5.82
N ILE A 155 -10.40 -12.20 4.81
CA ILE A 155 -9.88 -11.30 3.75
C ILE A 155 -11.03 -10.64 3.00
N LEU A 156 -12.03 -11.42 2.57
CA LEU A 156 -13.18 -10.90 1.84
C LEU A 156 -13.96 -9.86 2.67
N GLN A 157 -14.13 -10.10 3.97
CA GLN A 157 -14.78 -9.14 4.88
C GLN A 157 -13.96 -7.85 5.03
N LYS A 158 -12.64 -7.96 5.27
CA LYS A 158 -11.76 -6.79 5.41
C LYS A 158 -11.71 -5.93 4.15
N LEU A 159 -11.77 -6.57 2.99
CA LEU A 159 -11.75 -5.92 1.68
C LEU A 159 -13.15 -5.59 1.15
N GLN A 160 -14.22 -5.90 1.90
CA GLN A 160 -15.62 -5.67 1.49
C GLN A 160 -15.96 -6.29 0.12
N LEU A 161 -15.41 -7.47 -0.15
CA LEU A 161 -15.59 -8.19 -1.41
C LEU A 161 -16.74 -9.21 -1.31
N SER A 162 -17.52 -9.32 -2.39
CA SER A 162 -18.67 -10.23 -2.47
C SER A 162 -18.28 -11.72 -2.48
N GLY A 163 -17.05 -12.05 -2.87
CA GLY A 163 -16.59 -13.43 -2.94
C GLY A 163 -15.21 -13.60 -3.56
N ARG A 164 -14.78 -14.87 -3.66
CA ARG A 164 -13.48 -15.23 -4.25
C ARG A 164 -13.29 -14.71 -5.68
N PRO A 165 -14.27 -14.74 -6.60
CA PRO A 165 -14.08 -14.18 -7.94
C PRO A 165 -13.71 -12.68 -7.91
N ALA A 166 -14.36 -11.90 -7.05
CA ALA A 166 -14.05 -10.48 -6.87
C ALA A 166 -12.63 -10.26 -6.31
N LEU A 167 -12.18 -11.13 -5.39
CA LEU A 167 -10.79 -11.12 -4.92
C LEU A 167 -9.79 -11.45 -6.02
N MET A 168 -10.06 -12.49 -6.83
CA MET A 168 -9.16 -12.85 -7.93
C MET A 168 -9.06 -11.73 -8.97
N HIS A 169 -10.19 -11.08 -9.29
CA HIS A 169 -10.20 -9.92 -10.18
C HIS A 169 -9.41 -8.74 -9.61
N LEU A 170 -9.55 -8.45 -8.30
CA LEU A 170 -8.74 -7.44 -7.64
C LEU A 170 -7.24 -7.77 -7.68
N ILE A 171 -6.88 -9.02 -7.36
CA ILE A 171 -5.49 -9.49 -7.43
C ILE A 171 -4.96 -9.31 -8.86
N GLN A 172 -5.71 -9.73 -9.87
CA GLN A 172 -5.31 -9.60 -11.28
C GLN A 172 -5.05 -8.14 -11.67
N ARG A 173 -5.87 -7.20 -11.18
CA ARG A 173 -5.68 -5.76 -11.42
C ARG A 173 -4.48 -5.17 -10.70
N LEU A 174 -4.04 -5.79 -9.60
CA LEU A 174 -2.84 -5.38 -8.85
C LEU A 174 -1.57 -6.05 -9.37
N THR A 175 -1.70 -7.18 -10.08
CA THR A 175 -0.59 -7.89 -10.73
C THR A 175 -0.35 -7.44 -12.16
N ASN A 176 -1.39 -6.95 -12.83
CA ASN A 176 -1.27 -6.35 -14.15
C ASN A 176 -1.05 -4.84 -13.98
N GLN A 177 -0.19 -4.25 -14.82
CA GLN A 177 0.00 -2.80 -14.81
C GLN A 177 -1.37 -2.12 -14.97
N TYR A 178 -1.67 -1.22 -14.04
CA TYR A 178 -2.90 -0.44 -14.05
C TYR A 178 -2.97 0.28 -15.40
N PRO A 179 -3.99 0.05 -16.24
CA PRO A 179 -4.19 0.91 -17.39
C PRO A 179 -4.54 2.31 -16.85
N SER A 180 -3.73 3.29 -17.26
CA SER A 180 -3.94 4.71 -17.04
C SER A 180 -5.26 5.19 -17.65
#